data_AF-A0A3D6B4L7-F1
#
_entry.id   AF-A0A3D6B4L7-F1
#
_cell.length_a   1.000
_cell.length_b   1.000
_cell.length_c   1.000
_cell.angle_alpha   90.00
_cell.angle_beta   90.00
_cell.angle_gamma   90.00
#
_symmetry.space_group_name_H-M   'P 1'
#
loop_
_entity.id
_entity.type
_entity.pdbx_description
1 polymer ?
#
loop_
_entity_poly.entity_id
_entity_poly.type
_entity_poly.pdbx_seq_one_letter_code
_entity_poly.pdbx_strand_id
1 'polypeptide(L)'
;MCTRLRDCFNAVWPDAKVEILSDVLASGLALFGKEQGISCILGTGSNSCLYEDGKILSSVKAGGFILGDEGSGVWIGKELLSDYIKGIMPEPLLEKMEDEYKLTYPEIVSRVYREDRPAAYLAEFCLFAARNSADPYIESLVKRGFKDFLVRNVMRYEGFSDKQVGFVGSVAFNFQEWLLDVCAAENIRVKKIMKAPIDALIEYYKTQGE
;
A
#
# COMPACT_ATOMS: atom_id res chain seq x y z
N MET A 1 -19.19 -9.15 10.35
CA MET A 1 -17.77 -9.56 10.25
C MET A 1 -17.07 -9.47 11.59
N CYS A 2 -17.11 -8.32 12.29
CA CYS A 2 -16.42 -8.14 13.58
C CYS A 2 -16.85 -9.10 14.70
N THR A 3 -18.14 -9.46 14.78
CA THR A 3 -18.63 -10.44 15.79
C THR A 3 -18.01 -11.82 15.59
N ARG A 4 -18.01 -12.33 14.34
CA ARG A 4 -17.42 -13.63 14.00
C ARG A 4 -15.92 -13.70 14.31
N LEU A 5 -15.16 -12.64 14.01
CA LEU A 5 -13.74 -12.59 14.35
C LEU A 5 -13.52 -12.64 15.86
N ARG A 6 -14.30 -11.84 16.62
CA ARG A 6 -14.23 -11.84 18.08
C ARG A 6 -14.55 -13.22 18.67
N ASP A 7 -15.56 -13.90 18.14
CA ASP A 7 -15.94 -15.24 18.58
C ASP A 7 -14.81 -16.25 18.33
N CYS A 8 -14.15 -16.18 17.16
CA CYS A 8 -12.98 -17.02 16.86
C CYS A 8 -11.82 -16.77 17.84
N PHE A 9 -11.53 -15.50 18.16
CA PHE A 9 -10.47 -15.17 19.11
C PHE A 9 -10.80 -15.63 20.53
N ASN A 10 -12.02 -15.38 21.01
CA ASN A 10 -12.47 -15.79 22.35
C ASN A 10 -12.55 -17.32 22.51
N ALA A 11 -12.78 -18.07 21.42
CA ALA A 11 -12.74 -19.52 21.45
C ALA A 11 -11.34 -20.09 21.75
N VAL A 12 -10.28 -19.36 21.39
CA VAL A 12 -8.87 -19.75 21.61
C VAL A 12 -8.31 -19.10 22.88
N TRP A 13 -8.70 -17.85 23.16
CA TRP A 13 -8.27 -17.06 24.32
C TRP A 13 -9.48 -16.48 25.07
N PRO A 14 -10.13 -17.26 25.96
CA PRO A 14 -11.39 -16.87 26.60
C PRO A 14 -11.30 -15.60 27.45
N ASP A 15 -10.15 -15.38 28.09
CA ASP A 15 -9.92 -14.25 29.01
C ASP A 15 -9.30 -13.02 28.31
N ALA A 16 -9.05 -13.08 27.00
CA ALA A 16 -8.44 -11.98 26.27
C ALA A 16 -9.43 -10.84 26.02
N LYS A 17 -8.98 -9.60 26.21
CA LYS A 17 -9.71 -8.42 25.74
C LYS A 17 -9.53 -8.29 24.22
N VAL A 18 -10.59 -8.57 23.45
CA VAL A 18 -10.54 -8.56 21.97
C VAL A 18 -11.11 -7.26 21.38
N GLU A 19 -10.21 -6.46 20.81
CA GLU A 19 -10.52 -5.27 20.02
C GLU A 19 -10.34 -5.57 18.52
N ILE A 20 -11.34 -5.23 17.69
CA ILE A 20 -11.30 -5.45 16.24
C ILE A 20 -11.29 -4.08 15.57
N LEU A 21 -10.15 -3.71 14.98
CA LEU A 21 -9.92 -2.43 14.32
C LEU A 21 -9.71 -2.62 12.81
N SER A 22 -9.96 -1.56 12.03
CA SER A 22 -9.56 -1.52 10.62
C SER A 22 -8.04 -1.47 10.49
N ASP A 23 -7.51 -1.97 9.37
CA ASP A 23 -6.11 -1.84 8.97
C ASP A 23 -5.63 -0.38 8.92
N VAL A 24 -6.47 0.54 8.47
CA VAL A 24 -6.18 1.98 8.44
C VAL A 24 -5.95 2.53 9.84
N LEU A 25 -6.84 2.22 10.79
CA LEU A 25 -6.63 2.63 12.18
C LEU A 25 -5.39 1.97 12.81
N ALA A 26 -5.15 0.69 12.53
CA ALA A 26 -3.95 -0.01 12.97
C ALA A 26 -2.67 0.64 12.42
N SER A 27 -2.69 1.15 11.18
CA SER A 27 -1.57 1.92 10.62
C SER A 27 -1.31 3.21 11.38
N GLY A 28 -2.37 3.95 11.76
CA GLY A 28 -2.25 5.19 12.52
C GLY A 28 -1.65 4.97 13.90
N LEU A 29 -2.13 3.93 14.60
CA LEU A 29 -1.58 3.50 15.89
C LEU A 29 -0.08 3.15 15.79
N ALA A 30 0.29 2.36 14.78
CA ALA A 30 1.67 1.93 14.58
C ALA A 30 2.62 3.08 14.21
N LEU A 31 2.15 4.06 13.44
CA LEU A 31 2.97 5.16 12.93
C LEU A 31 3.04 6.36 13.88
N PHE A 32 1.97 6.64 14.61
CA PHE A 32 1.84 7.87 15.38
C PHE A 32 1.54 7.66 16.87
N GLY A 33 1.09 6.47 17.30
CA GLY A 33 0.74 6.25 18.71
C GLY A 33 -0.34 7.24 19.15
N LYS A 34 -0.01 8.19 20.04
CA LYS A 34 -0.96 9.24 20.46
C LYS A 34 -0.87 10.53 19.63
N GLU A 35 0.14 10.68 18.80
CA GLU A 35 0.36 11.89 18.01
C GLU A 35 -0.59 11.98 16.81
N GLN A 36 -0.79 13.19 16.30
CA GLN A 36 -1.53 13.44 15.08
C GLN A 36 -0.64 13.30 13.84
N GLY A 37 -1.18 12.77 12.75
CA GLY A 37 -0.52 12.78 11.44
C GLY A 37 -1.31 12.08 10.35
N ILE A 38 -0.77 12.08 9.13
CA ILE A 38 -1.38 11.40 7.99
C ILE A 38 -0.78 10.00 7.91
N SER A 39 -1.60 8.99 8.17
CA SER A 39 -1.22 7.58 8.07
C SER A 39 -1.57 7.03 6.70
N CYS A 40 -0.60 6.41 6.03
CA CYS A 40 -0.74 5.85 4.70
C CYS A 40 -0.40 4.35 4.67
N ILE A 41 -1.14 3.60 3.86
CA ILE A 41 -0.87 2.20 3.55
C ILE A 41 -0.49 2.12 2.06
N LEU A 42 0.65 1.51 1.76
CA LEU A 42 1.08 1.15 0.40
C LEU A 42 1.56 -0.31 0.41
N GLY A 43 0.63 -1.22 0.14
CA GLY A 43 0.84 -2.67 0.07
C GLY A 43 0.25 -3.23 -1.21
N THR A 44 -0.54 -4.32 -1.11
CA THR A 44 -1.32 -4.81 -2.26
C THR A 44 -2.23 -3.72 -2.82
N GLY A 45 -3.02 -3.08 -1.97
CA GLY A 45 -3.77 -1.85 -2.27
C GLY A 45 -3.11 -0.62 -1.62
N SER A 46 -3.77 0.53 -1.70
CA SER A 46 -3.33 1.73 -0.99
C SER A 46 -4.46 2.41 -0.25
N ASN A 47 -4.14 3.10 0.84
CA ASN A 47 -5.14 3.80 1.65
C ASN A 47 -4.49 4.93 2.46
N SER A 48 -5.29 5.87 2.96
CA SER A 48 -4.79 6.93 3.84
C SER A 48 -5.86 7.44 4.80
N CYS A 49 -5.42 8.01 5.92
CA CYS A 49 -6.27 8.76 6.83
C CYS A 49 -5.50 9.86 7.57
N LEU A 50 -6.23 10.89 8.01
CA LEU A 50 -5.78 11.76 9.08
C LEU A 50 -6.11 11.07 10.41
N TYR A 51 -5.06 10.80 11.19
CA TYR A 51 -5.12 10.07 12.44
C TYR A 51 -4.78 10.99 13.62
N GLU A 52 -5.44 10.77 14.76
CA GLU A 52 -5.08 11.33 16.06
C GLU A 52 -5.58 10.42 17.19
N ASP A 53 -4.70 10.04 18.12
CA ASP A 53 -5.01 9.35 19.38
C ASP A 53 -6.11 8.26 19.28
N GLY A 54 -5.85 7.23 18.47
CA GLY A 54 -6.76 6.10 18.30
C GLY A 54 -8.01 6.39 17.46
N LYS A 55 -8.06 7.54 16.76
CA LYS A 55 -9.20 7.96 15.94
C LYS A 55 -8.78 8.36 14.53
N ILE A 56 -9.68 8.08 13.59
CA ILE A 56 -9.60 8.61 12.23
C ILE A 56 -10.42 9.90 12.18
N LEU A 57 -9.75 11.03 12.00
CA LEU A 57 -10.38 12.34 11.88
C LEU A 57 -10.97 12.56 10.48
N SER A 58 -10.27 12.08 9.45
CA SER A 58 -10.76 12.08 8.07
C SER A 58 -10.08 11.00 7.23
N SER A 59 -10.69 10.61 6.12
CA SER A 59 -10.15 9.60 5.21
C SER A 59 -10.52 9.92 3.76
N VAL A 60 -9.56 9.77 2.84
CA VAL A 60 -9.84 9.72 1.41
C VAL A 60 -10.23 8.29 1.03
N LYS A 61 -11.25 8.13 0.18
CA LYS A 61 -11.68 6.81 -0.28
C LYS A 61 -10.65 6.23 -1.24
N ALA A 62 -10.11 5.05 -0.93
CA ALA A 62 -9.09 4.37 -1.73
C ALA A 62 -9.51 4.02 -3.17
N GLY A 63 -10.82 3.83 -3.42
CA GLY A 63 -11.35 3.46 -4.75
C GLY A 63 -11.10 2.00 -5.15
N GLY A 64 -10.21 1.30 -4.45
CA GLY A 64 -9.84 -0.08 -4.76
C GLY A 64 -9.12 -0.18 -6.11
N PHE A 65 -8.72 -1.39 -6.46
CA PHE A 65 -7.77 -1.60 -7.56
C PHE A 65 -8.21 -1.13 -8.96
N ILE A 66 -9.52 -0.94 -9.17
CA ILE A 66 -10.08 -0.48 -10.43
C ILE A 66 -10.11 1.05 -10.49
N LEU A 67 -10.63 1.70 -9.44
CA LEU A 67 -10.92 3.14 -9.44
C LEU A 67 -9.84 3.99 -8.76
N GLY A 68 -8.91 3.37 -8.05
CA GLY A 68 -7.82 4.04 -7.33
C GLY A 68 -6.68 3.09 -7.03
N ASP A 69 -6.38 2.91 -5.74
CA ASP A 69 -5.21 2.22 -5.21
C ASP A 69 -3.88 2.71 -5.83
N GLU A 70 -3.76 4.01 -6.11
CA GLU A 70 -2.55 4.57 -6.72
C GLU A 70 -1.31 4.26 -5.88
N GLY A 71 -0.19 3.99 -6.55
CA GLY A 71 1.08 3.64 -5.90
C GLY A 71 1.11 2.28 -5.21
N SER A 72 0.01 1.52 -5.22
CA SER A 72 -0.03 0.16 -4.67
C SER A 72 0.61 -0.88 -5.57
N GLY A 73 0.80 -2.09 -5.04
CA GLY A 73 1.30 -3.22 -5.82
C GLY A 73 0.36 -3.60 -6.96
N VAL A 74 -0.97 -3.53 -6.75
CA VAL A 74 -1.92 -3.78 -7.82
C VAL A 74 -1.81 -2.71 -8.92
N TRP A 75 -1.67 -1.44 -8.53
CA TRP A 75 -1.55 -0.35 -9.50
C TRP A 75 -0.28 -0.51 -10.34
N ILE A 76 0.87 -0.75 -9.71
CA ILE A 76 2.15 -0.96 -10.40
C ILE A 76 2.04 -2.16 -11.36
N GLY A 77 1.51 -3.28 -10.87
CA GLY A 77 1.40 -4.48 -11.69
C GLY A 77 0.41 -4.35 -12.85
N LYS A 78 -0.70 -3.64 -12.64
CA LYS A 78 -1.67 -3.29 -13.70
C LYS A 78 -1.02 -2.46 -14.81
N GLU A 79 -0.25 -1.44 -14.44
CA GLU A 79 0.43 -0.58 -15.42
C GLU A 79 1.49 -1.37 -16.20
N LEU A 80 2.31 -2.18 -15.53
CA LEU A 80 3.27 -3.09 -16.19
C LEU A 80 2.59 -4.01 -17.19
N LEU A 81 1.51 -4.68 -16.76
CA LEU A 81 0.82 -5.65 -17.58
C LEU A 81 0.10 -4.98 -18.77
N SER A 82 -0.43 -3.77 -18.57
CA SER A 82 -0.98 -2.94 -19.65
C SER A 82 0.08 -2.62 -20.71
N ASP A 83 1.27 -2.20 -20.29
CA ASP A 83 2.36 -1.83 -21.19
C ASP A 83 2.93 -3.05 -21.94
N TYR A 84 3.02 -4.19 -21.24
CA TYR A 84 3.35 -5.49 -21.83
C TYR A 84 2.37 -5.88 -22.94
N ILE A 85 1.06 -5.87 -22.67
CA ILE A 85 0.01 -6.23 -23.64
C ILE A 85 0.03 -5.31 -24.87
N LYS A 86 0.37 -4.04 -24.68
CA LYS A 86 0.42 -3.04 -25.76
C LYS A 86 1.73 -3.06 -26.55
N GLY A 87 2.72 -3.85 -26.14
CA GLY A 87 4.04 -3.90 -26.80
C GLY A 87 4.84 -2.61 -26.65
N ILE A 88 4.67 -1.87 -25.55
CA ILE A 88 5.41 -0.63 -25.26
C ILE A 88 6.35 -0.77 -24.06
N MET A 89 6.42 -1.95 -23.45
CA MET A 89 7.44 -2.29 -22.46
C MET A 89 8.84 -2.29 -23.12
N PRO A 90 9.88 -1.73 -22.47
CA PRO A 90 11.25 -1.76 -23.02
C PRO A 90 11.76 -3.20 -23.24
N GLU A 91 12.49 -3.42 -24.35
CA GLU A 91 12.98 -4.74 -24.77
C GLU A 91 13.66 -5.56 -23.65
N PRO A 92 14.57 -4.99 -22.83
CA PRO A 92 15.25 -5.78 -21.78
C PRO A 92 14.31 -6.28 -20.67
N LEU A 93 13.18 -5.59 -20.45
CA LEU A 93 12.16 -6.01 -19.50
C LEU A 93 11.15 -6.95 -20.15
N LEU A 94 10.85 -6.73 -21.43
CA LEU A 94 9.97 -7.60 -22.21
C LEU A 94 10.52 -9.02 -22.24
N GLU A 95 11.79 -9.20 -22.61
CA GLU A 95 12.45 -10.51 -22.64
C GLU A 95 12.36 -11.24 -21.28
N LYS A 96 12.61 -10.52 -20.18
CA LYS A 96 12.51 -11.09 -18.82
C LYS A 96 11.07 -11.46 -18.45
N MET A 97 10.09 -10.64 -18.82
CA MET A 97 8.69 -10.90 -18.54
C MET A 97 8.19 -12.12 -19.33
N GLU A 98 8.61 -12.27 -20.59
CA GLU A 98 8.28 -13.42 -21.42
C GLU A 98 8.91 -14.72 -20.92
N ASP A 99 10.19 -14.69 -20.53
CA ASP A 99 10.89 -15.86 -19.99
C ASP A 99 10.29 -16.34 -18.67
N GLU A 100 9.97 -15.40 -17.77
CA GLU A 100 9.47 -15.72 -16.44
C GLU A 100 8.01 -16.17 -16.43
N TYR A 101 7.12 -15.44 -17.12
CA TYR A 101 5.68 -15.63 -16.96
C TYR A 101 5.00 -16.35 -18.12
N LYS A 102 5.61 -16.36 -19.32
CA LYS A 102 5.08 -17.05 -20.53
C LYS A 102 3.60 -16.74 -20.79
N LEU A 103 3.23 -15.48 -20.64
CA LEU A 103 1.84 -15.04 -20.65
C LEU A 103 1.26 -15.06 -22.06
N THR A 104 -0.05 -15.30 -22.13
CA THR A 104 -0.84 -15.06 -23.34
C THR A 104 -1.92 -14.02 -23.07
N TYR A 105 -2.28 -13.21 -24.06
CA TYR A 105 -3.35 -12.22 -23.90
C TYR A 105 -4.68 -12.84 -23.42
N PRO A 106 -5.16 -13.99 -23.95
CA PRO A 106 -6.38 -14.63 -23.45
C PRO A 106 -6.30 -15.05 -21.98
N GLU A 107 -5.14 -15.54 -21.52
CA GLU A 107 -4.93 -15.91 -20.12
C GLU A 107 -4.99 -14.69 -19.22
N ILE A 108 -4.31 -13.60 -19.59
CA ILE A 108 -4.34 -12.36 -18.82
C ILE A 108 -5.78 -11.84 -18.68
N VAL A 109 -6.54 -11.80 -19.78
CA VAL A 109 -7.94 -11.36 -19.76
C VAL A 109 -8.79 -12.26 -18.85
N SER A 110 -8.58 -13.58 -18.88
CA SER A 110 -9.31 -14.49 -17.99
C SER A 110 -9.00 -14.20 -16.52
N ARG A 111 -7.72 -14.11 -16.15
CA ARG A 111 -7.30 -13.87 -14.76
C ARG A 111 -7.75 -12.53 -14.20
N VAL A 112 -7.78 -11.48 -15.03
CA VAL A 112 -8.17 -10.13 -14.60
C VAL A 112 -9.69 -9.97 -14.49
N TYR A 113 -10.47 -10.56 -15.39
CA TYR A 113 -11.91 -10.25 -15.50
C TYR A 113 -12.85 -11.39 -15.08
N ARG A 114 -12.35 -12.63 -14.92
CA ARG A 114 -13.22 -13.81 -14.69
C ARG A 114 -12.89 -14.59 -13.42
N GLU A 115 -11.70 -14.44 -12.86
CA GLU A 115 -11.27 -15.18 -11.67
C GLU A 115 -11.53 -14.40 -10.37
N ASP A 116 -11.51 -15.10 -9.24
CA ASP A 116 -11.96 -14.58 -7.94
C ASP A 116 -11.00 -13.56 -7.29
N ARG A 117 -9.74 -13.49 -7.75
CA ARG A 117 -8.68 -12.70 -7.07
C ARG A 117 -7.81 -11.87 -8.03
N PRO A 118 -8.40 -11.02 -8.88
CA PRO A 118 -7.66 -10.26 -9.90
C PRO A 118 -6.65 -9.28 -9.29
N ALA A 119 -6.97 -8.67 -8.15
CA ALA A 119 -6.03 -7.80 -7.45
C ALA A 119 -4.77 -8.56 -6.97
N ALA A 120 -4.92 -9.77 -6.45
CA ALA A 120 -3.77 -10.57 -6.02
C ALA A 120 -2.87 -10.90 -7.22
N TYR A 121 -3.47 -11.37 -8.33
CA TYR A 121 -2.78 -11.64 -9.58
C TYR A 121 -2.02 -10.40 -10.10
N LEU A 122 -2.68 -9.24 -10.16
CA LEU A 122 -2.01 -8.01 -10.60
C LEU A 122 -0.85 -7.61 -9.68
N ALA A 123 -1.00 -7.77 -8.36
CA ALA A 123 0.04 -7.44 -7.41
C ALA A 123 1.30 -8.34 -7.53
N GLU A 124 1.20 -9.53 -8.12
CA GLU A 124 2.36 -10.40 -8.39
C GLU A 124 3.36 -9.71 -9.33
N PHE A 125 2.89 -8.93 -10.30
CA PHE A 125 3.75 -8.16 -11.21
C PHE A 125 4.50 -7.01 -10.53
N CYS A 126 4.07 -6.57 -9.34
CA CYS A 126 4.87 -5.66 -8.53
C CYS A 126 6.16 -6.34 -8.01
N LEU A 127 6.15 -7.66 -7.79
CA LEU A 127 7.35 -8.42 -7.44
C LEU A 127 8.32 -8.51 -8.62
N PHE A 128 7.82 -8.56 -9.86
CA PHE A 128 8.66 -8.40 -11.05
C PHE A 128 9.32 -7.02 -11.08
N ALA A 129 8.57 -5.96 -10.80
CA ALA A 129 9.09 -4.60 -10.68
C ALA A 129 10.23 -4.54 -9.65
N ALA A 130 9.99 -5.08 -8.45
CA ALA A 130 10.98 -5.06 -7.37
C ALA A 130 12.28 -5.79 -7.73
N ARG A 131 12.20 -6.92 -8.45
CA ARG A 131 13.39 -7.66 -8.92
C ARG A 131 14.16 -6.96 -10.03
N ASN A 132 13.50 -6.05 -10.74
CA ASN A 132 14.06 -5.28 -11.84
C ASN A 132 14.20 -3.79 -11.50
N SER A 133 14.34 -3.45 -10.21
CA SER A 133 14.39 -2.06 -9.75
C SER A 133 15.59 -1.26 -10.26
N ALA A 134 16.62 -1.93 -10.81
CA ALA A 134 17.75 -1.27 -11.47
C ALA A 134 17.38 -0.69 -12.85
N ASP A 135 16.21 -1.04 -13.40
CA ASP A 135 15.77 -0.53 -14.70
C ASP A 135 15.09 0.85 -14.54
N PRO A 136 15.53 1.89 -15.28
CA PRO A 136 14.97 3.24 -15.20
C PRO A 136 13.47 3.33 -15.51
N TYR A 137 12.94 2.42 -16.33
CA TYR A 137 11.50 2.37 -16.62
C TYR A 137 10.70 1.97 -15.38
N ILE A 138 11.20 1.01 -14.59
CA ILE A 138 10.57 0.60 -13.33
C ILE A 138 10.58 1.74 -12.33
N GLU A 139 11.72 2.41 -12.17
CA GLU A 139 11.81 3.58 -11.29
C GLU A 139 10.78 4.65 -11.68
N SER A 140 10.72 4.98 -12.97
CA SER A 140 9.79 5.99 -13.50
C SER A 140 8.33 5.60 -13.27
N LEU A 141 7.97 4.33 -13.49
CA LEU A 141 6.64 3.81 -13.26
C LEU A 141 6.24 3.90 -11.78
N VAL A 142 7.11 3.44 -10.88
CA VAL A 142 6.81 3.42 -9.44
C VAL A 142 6.74 4.83 -8.87
N LYS A 143 7.68 5.72 -9.24
CA LYS A 143 7.64 7.14 -8.84
C LYS A 143 6.37 7.83 -9.32
N ARG A 144 5.89 7.53 -10.52
CA ARG A 144 4.59 8.03 -11.03
C ARG A 144 3.43 7.56 -10.16
N GLY A 145 3.38 6.28 -9.81
CA GLY A 145 2.35 5.74 -8.93
C GLY A 145 2.35 6.41 -7.54
N PHE A 146 3.52 6.62 -6.95
CA PHE A 146 3.65 7.35 -5.69
C PHE A 146 3.19 8.80 -5.82
N LYS A 147 3.58 9.49 -6.88
CA LYS A 147 3.12 10.86 -7.12
C LYS A 147 1.61 10.94 -7.22
N ASP A 148 0.99 10.04 -7.98
CA ASP A 148 -0.46 9.96 -8.12
C ASP A 148 -1.14 9.71 -6.77
N PHE A 149 -0.57 8.81 -5.94
CA PHE A 149 -1.06 8.57 -4.58
C PHE A 149 -0.97 9.82 -3.70
N LEU A 150 0.15 10.54 -3.72
CA LEU A 150 0.32 11.76 -2.92
C LEU A 150 -0.69 12.82 -3.34
N VAL A 151 -0.84 13.08 -4.63
CA VAL A 151 -1.74 14.11 -5.16
C VAL A 151 -3.21 13.79 -4.88
N ARG A 152 -3.61 12.53 -5.09
CA ARG A 152 -5.02 12.12 -5.01
C ARG A 152 -5.46 11.75 -3.59
N ASN A 153 -4.53 11.44 -2.70
CA ASN A 153 -4.82 11.07 -1.32
C ASN A 153 -4.21 12.03 -0.30
N VAL A 154 -2.88 12.10 -0.18
CA VAL A 154 -2.20 12.83 0.91
C VAL A 154 -2.45 14.34 0.84
N MET A 155 -2.38 14.94 -0.35
CA MET A 155 -2.58 16.39 -0.54
C MET A 155 -4.05 16.83 -0.43
N ARG A 156 -4.98 15.88 -0.24
CA ARG A 156 -6.40 16.18 -0.05
C ARG A 156 -6.75 16.47 1.40
N TYR A 157 -5.84 16.19 2.35
CA TYR A 157 -6.03 16.55 3.74
C TYR A 157 -5.73 18.03 3.97
N GLU A 158 -6.58 18.69 4.77
CA GLU A 158 -6.41 20.09 5.12
C GLU A 158 -5.09 20.32 5.87
N GLY A 159 -4.30 21.30 5.43
CA GLY A 159 -2.99 21.60 6.00
C GLY A 159 -2.04 20.41 5.95
N PHE A 160 -2.04 19.61 4.88
CA PHE A 160 -1.14 18.46 4.72
C PHE A 160 0.35 18.87 4.82
N SER A 161 0.70 20.08 4.37
CA SER A 161 2.06 20.61 4.38
C SER A 161 2.66 20.76 5.78
N ASP A 162 1.82 20.95 6.80
CA ASP A 162 2.24 21.13 8.19
C ASP A 162 2.26 19.79 8.96
N LYS A 163 1.75 18.73 8.35
CA LYS A 163 1.56 17.43 9.00
C LYS A 163 2.70 16.49 8.63
N GLN A 164 3.02 15.63 9.59
CA GLN A 164 3.89 14.48 9.33
C GLN A 164 3.11 13.37 8.63
N VAL A 165 3.77 12.68 7.71
CA VAL A 165 3.19 11.57 6.94
C VAL A 165 3.96 10.29 7.26
N GLY A 166 3.22 9.24 7.61
CA GLY A 166 3.75 7.91 7.89
C GLY A 166 3.27 6.90 6.86
N PHE A 167 4.11 5.94 6.50
CA PHE A 167 3.77 4.89 5.55
C PHE A 167 3.99 3.50 6.14
N VAL A 168 3.02 2.61 5.92
CA VAL A 168 3.15 1.17 6.20
C VAL A 168 2.87 0.34 4.95
N GLY A 169 3.58 -0.75 4.79
CA GLY A 169 3.31 -1.77 3.77
C GLY A 169 4.52 -2.14 2.94
N SER A 170 4.43 -3.29 2.28
CA SER A 170 5.54 -3.87 1.52
C SER A 170 6.02 -3.00 0.38
N VAL A 171 5.11 -2.28 -0.30
CA VAL A 171 5.47 -1.43 -1.45
C VAL A 171 6.17 -0.17 -0.97
N ALA A 172 5.63 0.50 0.06
CA ALA A 172 6.31 1.65 0.69
C ALA A 172 7.71 1.29 1.18
N PHE A 173 7.88 0.11 1.79
CA PHE A 173 9.16 -0.29 2.37
C PHE A 173 10.18 -0.72 1.30
N ASN A 174 9.76 -1.50 0.31
CA ASN A 174 10.67 -2.02 -0.73
C ASN A 174 11.15 -0.92 -1.69
N PHE A 175 10.33 0.10 -1.94
CA PHE A 175 10.67 1.24 -2.80
C PHE A 175 10.83 2.54 -2.01
N GLN A 176 11.27 2.45 -0.76
CA GLN A 176 11.28 3.57 0.18
C GLN A 176 12.13 4.74 -0.30
N GLU A 177 13.25 4.49 -0.99
CA GLU A 177 14.13 5.55 -1.51
C GLU A 177 13.38 6.41 -2.52
N TRP A 178 12.69 5.78 -3.47
CA TRP A 178 11.88 6.47 -4.48
C TRP A 178 10.66 7.15 -3.88
N LEU A 179 10.05 6.56 -2.84
CA LEU A 179 8.96 7.18 -2.12
C LEU A 179 9.42 8.46 -1.40
N LEU A 180 10.59 8.42 -0.77
CA LEU A 180 11.20 9.56 -0.10
C LEU A 180 11.54 10.68 -1.09
N ASP A 181 12.11 10.35 -2.26
CA ASP A 181 12.37 11.31 -3.33
C ASP A 181 11.11 12.03 -3.77
N VAL A 182 10.03 11.26 -4.01
CA VAL A 182 8.75 11.80 -4.47
C VAL A 182 8.07 12.63 -3.37
N CYS A 183 8.17 12.22 -2.09
CA CYS A 183 7.69 13.03 -0.98
C CYS A 183 8.48 14.34 -0.84
N ALA A 184 9.80 14.31 -1.00
CA ALA A 184 10.65 15.49 -0.91
C ALA A 184 10.35 16.49 -2.03
N ALA A 185 10.16 16.02 -3.26
CA ALA A 185 9.77 16.85 -4.39
C ALA A 185 8.42 17.57 -4.18
N GLU A 186 7.53 16.96 -3.40
CA GLU A 186 6.21 17.49 -3.08
C GLU A 186 6.14 18.18 -1.69
N ASN A 187 7.29 18.45 -1.07
CA ASN A 187 7.43 19.09 0.25
C ASN A 187 6.70 18.36 1.41
N ILE A 188 6.64 17.04 1.36
CA ILE A 188 6.00 16.20 2.37
C ILE A 188 7.01 15.73 3.43
N ARG A 189 6.67 15.96 4.70
CA ARG A 189 7.52 15.57 5.84
C ARG A 189 7.24 14.13 6.26
N VAL A 190 8.09 13.21 5.84
CA VAL A 190 7.97 11.79 6.20
C VAL A 190 8.45 11.56 7.63
N LYS A 191 7.60 10.96 8.47
CA LYS A 191 7.95 10.57 9.86
C LYS A 191 8.65 9.23 9.92
N LYS A 192 8.02 8.21 9.32
CA LYS A 192 8.46 6.81 9.39
C LYS A 192 7.88 6.02 8.22
N ILE A 193 8.66 5.08 7.72
CA ILE A 193 8.24 4.04 6.79
C ILE A 193 8.47 2.70 7.47
N MET A 194 7.48 1.80 7.44
CA MET A 194 7.60 0.46 8.02
C MET A 194 7.00 -0.61 7.12
N LYS A 195 7.56 -1.82 7.15
CA LYS A 195 7.06 -2.93 6.33
C LYS A 195 5.73 -3.49 6.83
N ALA A 196 5.60 -3.68 8.14
CA ALA A 196 4.40 -4.22 8.79
C ALA A 196 4.18 -3.50 10.13
N PRO A 197 2.91 -3.36 10.58
CA PRO A 197 2.60 -2.62 11.80
C PRO A 197 2.75 -3.45 13.09
N ILE A 198 2.92 -4.78 12.99
CA ILE A 198 2.74 -5.69 14.13
C ILE A 198 3.65 -5.38 15.32
N ASP A 199 4.94 -5.13 15.09
CA ASP A 199 5.90 -4.87 16.17
C ASP A 199 5.59 -3.55 16.89
N ALA A 200 5.22 -2.52 16.12
CA ALA A 200 4.83 -1.22 16.67
C ALA A 200 3.50 -1.30 17.45
N LEU A 201 2.55 -2.13 17.00
CA LEU A 201 1.31 -2.36 17.73
C LEU A 201 1.55 -3.12 19.04
N ILE A 202 2.44 -4.12 19.05
CA ILE A 202 2.83 -4.82 20.27
C ILE A 202 3.40 -3.83 21.30
N GLU A 203 4.28 -2.92 20.86
CA GLU A 203 4.84 -1.88 21.73
C GLU A 203 3.77 -0.90 22.24
N TYR A 204 2.88 -0.43 21.36
CA TYR A 204 1.78 0.45 21.72
C TYR A 204 0.87 -0.16 22.79
N TYR A 205 0.46 -1.42 22.65
CA TYR A 205 -0.43 -2.06 23.63
C TYR A 205 0.28 -2.51 24.92
N LYS A 206 1.59 -2.77 24.89
CA LYS A 206 2.37 -3.01 26.12
C LYS A 206 2.41 -1.77 27.03
N THR A 207 2.50 -0.58 26.44
CA THR A 207 2.62 0.69 27.19
C THR A 207 1.28 1.27 27.65
N GLN A 208 0.15 0.75 27.15
CA GLN A 208 -1.21 1.14 27.55
C GLN A 208 -1.82 0.19 28.60
N GLY A 209 -1.08 -0.85 28.99
CA GLY A 209 -1.51 -1.91 29.91
C GLY A 209 -1.13 -1.71 31.37
N GLU A 210 -0.54 -0.55 31.73
CA GLU A 210 -0.37 -0.07 33.12
C GLU A 210 -1.44 0.98 33.45
#